data_AF-A0A316IDK2-F1
#
_entry.id   AF-A0A316IDK2-F1
#
_cell.length_a   1.000
_cell.length_b   1.000
_cell.length_c   1.000
_cell.angle_alpha   90.00
_cell.angle_beta   90.00
_cell.angle_gamma   90.00
#
_symmetry.space_group_name_H-M   'P 1'
#
loop_
_entity.id
_entity.type
_entity.pdbx_description
1 polymer ?
#
loop_
_entity_poly.entity_id
_entity_poly.type
_entity_poly.pdbx_seq_one_letter_code
_entity_poly.pdbx_strand_id
1 'polypeptide(L)'
;MSEQFRVVPDELRGYSELLDRNAQHFLTIKDHAISKGGDTSGFTGLLTLLHPVVTGVANLYGETLDFANKMMVKDSAALKKTAETYEKADQYGVKLVQQAGGGR
;
A
#
# COMPACT_ATOMS: atom_id res chain seq x y z
N MET A 1 7.25 -32.61 -7.44
CA MET A 1 5.83 -32.25 -7.26
C MET A 1 5.76 -30.74 -7.34
N SER A 2 5.41 -30.19 -8.50
CA SER A 2 5.17 -28.76 -8.65
C SER A 2 3.88 -28.44 -7.91
N GLU A 3 4.00 -27.75 -6.78
CA GLU A 3 2.87 -27.21 -6.05
C GLU A 3 2.02 -26.40 -7.04
N GLN A 4 0.81 -26.88 -7.30
CA GLN A 4 -0.05 -26.32 -8.34
C GLN A 4 -0.57 -24.98 -7.80
N PHE A 5 0.20 -23.92 -8.05
CA PHE A 5 -0.05 -22.57 -7.56
C PHE A 5 -1.37 -22.06 -8.14
N ARG A 6 -2.46 -22.25 -7.39
CA ARG A 6 -3.80 -21.80 -7.76
C ARG A 6 -3.99 -20.39 -7.23
N VAL A 7 -3.80 -19.41 -8.10
CA VAL A 7 -4.10 -18.01 -7.77
C VAL A 7 -5.59 -17.77 -7.95
N VAL A 8 -6.26 -17.30 -6.90
CA VAL A 8 -7.65 -16.85 -6.94
C VAL A 8 -7.63 -15.31 -7.08
N PRO A 9 -8.05 -14.74 -8.22
CA PRO A 9 -8.03 -13.29 -8.45
C PRO A 9 -8.76 -12.48 -7.37
N ASP A 10 -9.83 -13.04 -6.79
CA ASP A 10 -10.59 -12.38 -5.71
C ASP A 10 -9.81 -12.28 -4.40
N GLU A 11 -8.94 -13.24 -4.08
CA GLU A 11 -8.07 -13.16 -2.91
C GLU A 11 -7.03 -12.05 -3.09
N LEU A 12 -6.46 -11.90 -4.29
CA LEU A 12 -5.54 -10.80 -4.61
C LEU A 12 -6.22 -9.43 -4.48
N ARG A 13 -7.50 -9.32 -4.89
CA ARG A 13 -8.29 -8.10 -4.67
C ARG A 13 -8.50 -7.84 -3.19
N GLY A 14 -8.90 -8.85 -2.41
CA GLY A 14 -9.06 -8.73 -0.96
C GLY A 14 -7.80 -8.23 -0.25
N TYR A 15 -6.63 -8.77 -0.62
CA TYR A 15 -5.35 -8.28 -0.09
C TYR A 15 -5.04 -6.84 -0.53
N SER A 16 -5.34 -6.47 -1.78
CA SER A 16 -5.16 -5.09 -2.24
C SER A 16 -5.99 -4.08 -1.44
N GLU A 17 -7.23 -4.44 -1.09
CA GLU A 17 -8.09 -3.58 -0.26
C GLU A 17 -7.58 -3.47 1.18
N LEU A 18 -7.03 -4.54 1.74
CA LEU A 18 -6.37 -4.51 3.05
C LEU A 18 -5.17 -3.57 3.03
N LEU A 19 -4.35 -3.62 1.97
CA LEU A 19 -3.21 -2.71 1.80
C LEU A 19 -3.66 -1.26 1.65
N ASP A 20 -4.73 -0.99 0.88
CA ASP A 20 -5.28 0.37 0.73
C ASP A 20 -5.76 0.94 2.07
N ARG A 21 -6.51 0.15 2.85
CA ARG A 21 -6.99 0.56 4.18
C ARG A 21 -5.83 0.82 5.14
N ASN A 22 -4.86 -0.08 5.17
CA ASN A 22 -3.71 0.04 6.06
C ASN A 22 -2.80 1.22 5.66
N ALA A 23 -2.69 1.53 4.37
CA ALA A 23 -1.91 2.67 3.91
C ALA A 23 -2.48 3.99 4.47
N GLN A 24 -3.82 4.13 4.56
CA GLN A 24 -4.45 5.32 5.12
C GLN A 24 -4.12 5.54 6.60
N HIS A 25 -3.83 4.47 7.36
CA HIS A 25 -3.42 4.60 8.75
C HIS A 25 -2.08 5.33 8.91
N PHE A 26 -1.14 5.19 7.98
CA PHE A 26 0.12 5.94 8.04
C PHE A 26 -0.09 7.45 7.94
N LEU A 27 -1.03 7.90 7.12
CA LEU A 27 -1.35 9.33 7.01
C LEU A 27 -1.97 9.85 8.31
N THR A 28 -2.87 9.07 8.92
CA THR A 28 -3.50 9.43 10.20
C THR A 28 -2.46 9.50 11.32
N ILE A 29 -1.53 8.54 11.38
CA ILE A 29 -0.43 8.52 12.36
C ILE A 29 0.51 9.71 12.13
N LYS A 30 0.83 10.03 10.87
CA LYS A 30 1.66 11.17 10.50
C LYS A 30 1.04 12.47 10.98
N ASP A 31 -0.24 12.71 10.68
CA ASP A 31 -0.94 13.93 11.08
C ASP A 31 -0.95 14.08 12.61
N HIS A 32 -1.16 12.98 13.33
CA HIS A 32 -1.09 12.98 14.78
C HIS A 32 0.33 13.27 15.30
N ALA A 33 1.35 12.62 14.75
CA ALA A 33 2.73 12.78 15.19
C ALA A 33 3.29 14.18 14.90
N ILE A 34 2.97 14.77 13.75
CA ILE A 34 3.38 16.14 13.42
C ILE A 34 2.64 17.14 14.31
N SER A 35 1.33 17.00 14.47
CA SER A 35 0.53 17.96 15.24
C SER A 35 0.74 17.90 16.75
N LYS A 36 1.12 16.73 17.30
CA LYS A 36 1.33 16.54 18.76
C LYS A 36 2.79 16.40 19.14
N GLY A 37 3.59 15.66 18.37
CA GLY A 37 5.00 15.41 18.66
C GLY A 37 5.94 16.49 18.13
N GLY A 38 5.53 17.21 17.08
CA GLY A 38 6.26 18.36 16.52
C GLY A 38 5.86 19.71 17.11
N ASP A 39 4.89 19.75 18.04
CA ASP A 39 4.45 21.00 18.65
C ASP A 39 5.49 21.53 19.63
N THR A 40 6.23 22.54 19.19
CA THR A 40 7.26 23.20 19.97
C THR A 40 6.83 24.58 20.50
N SER A 41 5.53 24.90 20.42
CA SER A 41 4.97 26.18 20.86
C SER A 41 5.21 26.47 22.35
N GLY A 42 5.35 25.42 23.18
CA GLY A 42 5.67 25.53 24.60
C GLY A 42 7.15 25.69 24.93
N PHE A 43 8.05 25.68 23.94
CA PHE A 43 9.48 25.79 24.20
C PHE A 43 9.85 27.25 24.47
N THR A 44 10.39 27.52 25.64
CA THR A 44 10.81 28.86 26.07
C THR A 44 12.24 28.85 26.61
N GLY A 45 12.95 29.99 26.55
CA GLY A 45 14.31 30.11 27.09
C GLY A 45 15.30 29.19 26.34
N LEU A 46 16.12 28.43 27.06
CA LEU A 46 17.10 27.52 26.45
C LEU A 46 16.48 26.42 25.58
N LEU A 47 15.20 26.08 25.81
CA LEU A 47 14.53 25.02 25.05
C LEU A 47 14.24 25.41 23.60
N THR A 48 14.16 26.70 23.25
CA THR A 48 13.96 27.13 21.85
C THR A 48 15.13 26.72 20.95
N LEU A 49 16.32 26.52 21.50
CA LEU A 49 17.48 26.00 20.76
C LEU A 49 17.23 24.59 20.20
N LEU A 50 16.27 23.84 20.77
CA LEU A 50 15.91 22.49 20.32
C LEU A 50 14.88 22.49 19.19
N HIS A 51 14.25 23.63 18.87
CA HIS A 51 13.29 23.77 17.75
C HIS A 51 13.75 23.08 16.46
N PRO A 52 14.94 23.38 15.91
CA PRO A 52 15.36 22.78 14.63
C PRO A 52 15.51 21.25 14.72
N VAL A 53 15.93 20.73 15.87
CA VAL A 53 16.09 19.28 16.07
C VAL A 53 14.73 18.59 16.12
N VAL A 54 13.78 19.11 16.90
CA VAL A 54 12.42 18.54 17.01
C VAL A 54 11.70 18.62 15.67
N THR A 55 11.77 19.76 14.97
CA THR A 55 11.22 19.90 13.62
C THR A 55 11.87 18.91 12.66
N GLY A 56 13.19 18.72 12.73
CA GLY A 56 13.90 17.75 11.90
C GLY A 56 13.42 16.31 12.12
N VAL A 57 13.28 15.88 13.37
CA VAL A 57 12.78 14.54 13.72
C VAL A 57 11.32 14.36 13.30
N ALA A 58 10.47 15.36 13.53
CA ALA A 58 9.06 15.32 13.12
C ALA A 58 8.92 15.20 11.59
N ASN A 59 9.72 15.95 10.83
CA ASN A 59 9.75 15.87 9.38
C ASN A 59 10.24 14.51 8.89
N LEU A 60 11.36 14.00 9.42
CA LEU A 60 11.90 12.68 9.04
C LEU A 60 10.89 11.56 9.32
N TYR A 61 10.20 11.63 10.46
CA TYR A 61 9.13 10.70 10.81
C TYR A 61 7.97 10.79 9.81
N GLY A 62 7.53 12.01 9.48
CA GLY A 62 6.49 12.24 8.48
C GLY A 62 6.84 11.71 7.09
N GLU A 63 8.06 11.98 6.61
CA GLU A 63 8.56 11.48 5.33
C GLU A 63 8.63 9.95 5.29
N THR A 64 9.03 9.32 6.39
CA THR A 64 9.06 7.86 6.52
C THR A 64 7.66 7.26 6.41
N LEU A 65 6.66 7.89 7.01
CA LEU A 65 5.26 7.44 6.92
C LEU A 65 4.67 7.66 5.53
N ASP A 66 5.00 8.77 4.86
CA ASP A 66 4.61 8.99 3.46
C ASP A 66 5.23 7.92 2.54
N PHE A 67 6.50 7.58 2.77
CA PHE A 67 7.16 6.51 2.03
C PHE A 67 6.49 5.15 2.24
N ALA A 68 6.17 4.81 3.50
CA ALA A 68 5.47 3.57 3.83
C ALA A 68 4.09 3.49 3.16
N ASN A 69 3.32 4.59 3.21
CA ASN A 69 2.04 4.70 2.49
C ASN A 69 2.21 4.44 0.99
N LYS A 70 3.18 5.12 0.36
CA LYS A 70 3.44 4.99 -1.08
C LYS A 70 3.79 3.56 -1.48
N MET A 71 4.60 2.87 -0.67
CA MET A 71 4.95 1.47 -0.93
C MET A 71 3.75 0.53 -0.81
N MET A 72 2.90 0.69 0.21
CA MET A 72 1.69 -0.12 0.34
C MET A 72 0.68 0.11 -0.78
N VAL A 73 0.49 1.36 -1.21
CA VAL A 73 -0.37 1.68 -2.36
C VAL A 73 0.20 1.09 -3.66
N LYS A 74 1.52 1.10 -3.83
CA LYS A 74 2.19 0.46 -4.97
C LYS A 74 1.95 -1.05 -4.98
N ASP A 75 2.08 -1.70 -3.85
CA ASP A 75 1.87 -3.15 -3.73
C ASP A 75 0.39 -3.52 -3.96
N SER A 76 -0.55 -2.73 -3.42
CA SER A 76 -1.98 -2.84 -3.73
C SER A 76 -2.25 -2.78 -5.23
N ALA A 77 -1.69 -1.78 -5.93
CA ALA A 77 -1.85 -1.65 -7.38
C ALA A 77 -1.26 -2.83 -8.15
N ALA A 78 -0.12 -3.37 -7.69
CA ALA A 78 0.50 -4.55 -8.29
C ALA A 78 -0.38 -5.80 -8.13
N LEU A 79 -1.01 -6.00 -6.95
CA LEU A 79 -1.95 -7.10 -6.72
C LEU A 79 -3.19 -6.98 -7.61
N LYS A 80 -3.80 -5.79 -7.73
CA LYS A 80 -4.95 -5.54 -8.63
C LYS A 80 -4.61 -5.88 -10.08
N LYS A 81 -3.46 -5.38 -10.57
CA LYS A 81 -2.97 -5.67 -11.93
C LYS A 81 -2.71 -7.16 -12.14
N THR A 82 -2.21 -7.85 -11.12
CA THR A 82 -1.95 -9.29 -11.18
C THR A 82 -3.26 -10.07 -11.27
N ALA A 83 -4.27 -9.73 -10.46
CA ALA A 83 -5.60 -10.32 -10.54
C ALA A 83 -6.21 -10.18 -11.94
N GLU A 84 -6.17 -8.97 -12.52
CA GLU A 84 -6.64 -8.72 -13.88
C GLU A 84 -5.90 -9.56 -14.94
N THR A 85 -4.60 -9.79 -14.74
CA THR A 85 -3.77 -10.58 -15.66
C THR A 85 -4.20 -12.05 -15.64
N TYR A 86 -4.46 -12.61 -14.45
CA TYR A 86 -4.95 -13.98 -14.31
C TYR A 86 -6.34 -14.16 -14.91
N GLU A 87 -7.26 -13.21 -14.68
CA GLU A 87 -8.60 -13.28 -15.29
C GLU A 87 -8.56 -13.21 -16.81
N LYS A 88 -7.71 -12.34 -17.37
CA LYS A 88 -7.53 -12.28 -18.82
C LYS A 88 -7.00 -13.61 -19.35
N ALA A 89 -5.98 -14.18 -18.71
CA ALA A 89 -5.41 -15.47 -19.11
C ALA A 89 -6.47 -16.59 -19.08
N ASP A 90 -7.30 -16.65 -18.04
CA ASP A 90 -8.37 -17.63 -17.93
C ASP A 90 -9.43 -17.45 -19.02
N GLN A 91 -9.85 -16.21 -19.30
CA GLN A 91 -10.77 -15.90 -20.41
C GLN A 91 -10.21 -16.29 -21.78
N TYR A 92 -8.91 -16.09 -22.02
CA TYR A 92 -8.25 -16.56 -23.25
C TYR A 92 -8.24 -18.09 -23.35
N GLY A 93 -7.95 -18.79 -22.23
CA GLY A 93 -8.01 -20.25 -22.15
C GLY A 93 -9.40 -20.79 -22.46
N VAL A 94 -10.45 -20.22 -21.85
CA VAL A 94 -11.84 -20.60 -22.10
C VAL A 94 -12.22 -20.42 -23.58
N LYS A 95 -11.81 -19.30 -24.20
CA LYS A 95 -12.06 -19.05 -25.63
C LYS A 95 -11.38 -20.08 -26.54
N LEU A 96 -10.15 -20.47 -26.24
CA LEU A 96 -9.42 -21.48 -27.01
C LEU A 96 -10.07 -22.86 -26.88
N VAL A 97 -10.52 -23.23 -25.68
CA VAL A 97 -11.23 -24.50 -25.45
C VAL A 97 -12.59 -24.52 -26.17
N GLN A 98 -13.33 -23.41 -26.17
CA GLN A 98 -14.59 -23.30 -26.92
C GLN A 98 -14.37 -23.38 -28.44
N GLN A 99 -13.31 -22.77 -28.96
CA GLN A 99 -12.96 -22.86 -30.38
C GLN A 99 -12.49 -24.27 -30.78
N ALA A 100 -11.77 -24.98 -29.92
CA ALA A 100 -11.31 -26.34 -30.17
C ALA A 100 -12.40 -27.41 -29.94
N GLY A 101 -13.36 -27.15 -29.05
CA GLY A 101 -14.45 -28.07 -28.70
C GLY A 101 -15.70 -27.97 -29.59
N GLY A 102 -15.84 -26.90 -30.37
CA GLY A 102 -16.98 -26.69 -31.29
C GLY A 102 -16.90 -27.43 -32.64
N GLY A 103 -15.95 -28.36 -32.81
CA GLY A 103 -15.70 -29.12 -34.04
C GLY A 103 -16.21 -30.56 -34.04
N ARG A 104 -17.33 -30.85 -33.37
CA ARG A 104 -18.05 -32.13 -33.49
C ARG A 104 -19.55 -31.90 -33.60
#